data_AF-A0A3D4NS24-F1
#
_entry.id   AF-A0A3D4NS24-F1
#
_cell.length_a   1.000
_cell.length_b   1.000
_cell.length_c   1.000
_cell.angle_alpha   90.00
_cell.angle_beta   90.00
_cell.angle_gamma   90.00
#
_symmetry.space_group_name_H-M   'P 1'
#
loop_
_entity.id
_entity.type
_entity.pdbx_description
1 polymer ?
#
loop_
_entity_poly.entity_id
_entity_poly.type
_entity_poly.pdbx_seq_one_letter_code
_entity_poly.pdbx_strand_id
1 'polypeptide(L)'
;MSEVNLSTDETRVSYGIGRQLGDQLRDNPPPGVSLDAILAGLTDAFAGKPSRVDQEEMSASFKVIREIMQAEAAAKAEAAAGEGLAFMADNAKRDGITTLASGLQFEVLTQGEGAKPTREDQVRTHYHGTLIDGTV
;
A
#
# COMPACT_ATOMS: atom_id res chain seq x y z
N MET A 1 1.58 -35.26 -8.26
CA MET A 1 2.05 -34.80 -6.94
C MET A 1 1.73 -35.89 -5.94
N SER A 2 2.75 -36.40 -5.24
CA SER A 2 2.54 -37.40 -4.19
C SER A 2 1.73 -36.78 -3.06
N GLU A 3 0.79 -37.53 -2.49
CA GLU A 3 -0.04 -37.09 -1.37
C GLU A 3 0.87 -36.78 -0.16
N VAL A 4 0.82 -35.55 0.36
CA VAL A 4 1.63 -35.16 1.51
C VAL A 4 0.96 -35.68 2.77
N ASN A 5 1.62 -36.61 3.46
CA ASN A 5 1.13 -37.13 4.74
C ASN A 5 1.34 -36.10 5.85
N LEU A 6 0.24 -35.58 6.43
CA LEU A 6 0.22 -34.57 7.50
C LEU A 6 -0.21 -35.15 8.86
N SER A 7 0.11 -36.42 9.12
CA SER A 7 -0.32 -37.13 10.33
C SER A 7 0.56 -36.86 11.56
N THR A 8 1.76 -36.30 11.40
CA THR A 8 2.69 -36.02 12.50
C THR A 8 2.79 -34.52 12.80
N ASP A 9 3.31 -34.16 13.97
CA ASP A 9 3.48 -32.75 14.33
C ASP A 9 4.54 -32.07 13.44
N GLU A 10 5.61 -32.77 13.08
CA GLU A 10 6.66 -32.25 12.20
C GLU A 10 6.13 -31.94 10.79
N THR A 11 5.29 -32.82 10.26
CA THR A 11 4.69 -32.65 8.91
C THR A 11 3.68 -31.51 8.89
N ARG A 12 2.90 -31.32 9.96
CA ARG A 12 1.98 -30.18 10.11
C ARG A 12 2.71 -28.85 10.28
N VAL A 13 3.76 -28.80 11.09
CA VAL A 13 4.58 -27.59 11.26
C VAL A 13 5.22 -27.19 9.93
N SER A 14 5.78 -28.15 9.20
CA SER A 14 6.39 -27.91 7.88
C SER A 14 5.38 -27.36 6.86
N TYR A 15 4.18 -27.93 6.83
CA TYR A 15 3.09 -27.41 6.00
C TYR A 15 2.65 -26.00 6.42
N GLY A 16 2.58 -25.73 7.73
CA GLY A 16 2.23 -24.42 8.28
C GLY A 16 3.20 -23.32 7.85
N ILE A 17 4.51 -23.61 7.86
CA ILE A 17 5.55 -22.67 7.37
C ILE A 17 5.34 -22.36 5.88
N GLY A 18 5.15 -23.41 5.06
CA GLY A 18 4.86 -23.23 3.63
C GLY A 18 3.57 -22.44 3.38
N ARG A 19 2.54 -22.65 4.20
CA ARG A 19 1.28 -21.93 4.12
C ARG A 19 1.43 -20.46 4.45
N GLN A 20 2.16 -20.14 5.52
CA GLN A 20 2.44 -18.76 5.92
C GLN A 20 3.20 -18.01 4.81
N LEU A 21 4.22 -18.63 4.21
CA LEU A 21 4.93 -18.05 3.07
C LEU A 21 3.99 -17.84 1.87
N GLY A 22 3.13 -18.82 1.58
CA GLY A 22 2.15 -18.73 0.50
C GLY A 22 1.11 -17.62 0.71
N ASP A 23 0.60 -17.45 1.93
CA ASP A 23 -0.34 -16.38 2.25
C ASP A 23 0.34 -14.99 2.10
N GLN A 24 1.60 -14.85 2.53
CA GLN A 24 2.37 -13.61 2.33
C GLN A 24 2.59 -13.28 0.84
N LEU A 25 2.90 -14.28 0.01
CA LEU A 25 3.05 -14.10 -1.44
C LEU A 25 1.73 -13.78 -2.13
N ARG A 26 0.60 -14.31 -1.64
CA ARG A 26 -0.73 -14.00 -2.18
C ARG A 26 -1.13 -12.56 -1.86
N ASP A 27 -0.86 -12.10 -0.65
CA ASP A 27 -1.27 -10.78 -0.20
C ASP A 27 -0.38 -9.67 -0.79
N ASN A 28 0.87 -9.98 -1.12
CA ASN A 28 1.78 -9.06 -1.81
C ASN A 28 2.61 -9.78 -2.91
N PRO A 29 1.99 -10.14 -4.04
CA PRO A 29 2.65 -10.89 -5.10
C PRO A 29 3.60 -9.98 -5.88
N PRO A 30 4.88 -10.36 -6.05
CA PRO A 30 5.75 -9.72 -7.02
C PRO A 30 5.14 -9.81 -8.43
N PRO A 31 5.31 -8.79 -9.29
CA PRO A 31 4.91 -8.86 -10.68
C PRO A 31 5.54 -10.07 -11.38
N GLY A 32 4.71 -10.91 -12.02
CA GLY A 32 5.17 -12.08 -12.76
C GLY A 32 5.69 -13.23 -11.90
N VAL A 33 5.28 -13.32 -10.62
CA VAL A 33 5.70 -14.40 -9.72
C VAL A 33 5.43 -15.80 -10.30
N SER A 34 6.44 -16.68 -10.23
CA SER A 34 6.32 -18.09 -10.61
C SER A 34 6.45 -18.96 -9.36
N LEU A 35 5.36 -19.65 -9.01
CA LEU A 35 5.35 -20.57 -7.87
C LEU A 35 6.34 -21.72 -8.07
N ASP A 36 6.44 -22.25 -9.30
CA ASP A 36 7.36 -23.33 -9.64
C ASP A 36 8.82 -22.91 -9.43
N ALA A 37 9.18 -21.67 -9.80
CA ALA A 37 10.53 -21.14 -9.57
C ALA A 37 10.83 -20.95 -8.08
N ILE A 38 9.86 -20.49 -7.29
CA ILE A 38 9.98 -20.36 -5.83
C ILE A 38 10.18 -21.72 -5.18
N LEU A 39 9.37 -22.71 -5.57
CA LEU A 39 9.49 -24.09 -5.06
C LEU A 39 10.84 -24.71 -5.43
N ALA A 40 11.31 -24.48 -6.65
CA ALA A 40 12.63 -24.93 -7.09
C ALA A 40 13.76 -24.31 -6.25
N GLY A 41 13.72 -22.99 -6.03
CA GLY A 41 14.69 -22.28 -5.21
C GLY A 41 14.68 -22.72 -3.75
N LEU A 42 13.49 -22.90 -3.16
CA LEU A 42 13.34 -23.39 -1.78
C LEU A 42 13.89 -24.82 -1.63
N THR A 43 13.59 -25.69 -2.61
CA THR A 43 14.06 -27.08 -2.62
C THR A 43 15.58 -27.15 -2.76
N ASP A 44 16.15 -26.35 -3.66
CA ASP A 44 17.60 -26.34 -3.89
C ASP A 44 18.36 -25.78 -2.68
N ALA A 45 17.87 -24.69 -2.09
CA ALA A 45 18.45 -24.11 -0.88
C ALA A 45 18.39 -25.09 0.30
N PHE A 46 17.23 -25.76 0.50
CA PHE A 46 17.08 -26.76 1.54
C PHE A 46 18.00 -27.98 1.33
N ALA A 47 18.22 -28.37 0.07
CA ALA A 47 19.14 -29.45 -0.29
C ALA A 47 20.62 -29.04 -0.31
N GLY A 48 20.95 -27.78 -0.01
CA GLY A 48 22.32 -27.26 -0.05
C GLY A 48 22.93 -27.22 -1.46
N LYS A 49 22.09 -27.21 -2.51
CA LYS A 49 22.55 -27.14 -3.90
C LYS A 49 22.99 -25.72 -4.23
N PRO A 50 24.01 -25.55 -5.10
CA PRO A 50 24.36 -24.24 -5.61
C PRO A 50 23.17 -23.60 -6.33
N SER A 51 23.06 -22.28 -6.25
CA SER A 51 22.06 -21.53 -6.99
C SER A 51 22.17 -21.83 -8.48
N ARG A 52 21.03 -22.08 -9.14
CA ARG A 52 20.97 -22.26 -10.60
C ARG A 52 21.06 -20.94 -11.36
N VAL A 53 20.93 -19.82 -10.65
CA VAL A 53 20.98 -18.46 -11.20
C VAL A 53 22.19 -17.76 -10.60
N ASP A 54 22.94 -17.05 -11.44
CA ASP A 54 24.09 -16.29 -10.99
C ASP A 54 23.66 -15.14 -10.05
N GLN A 55 24.54 -14.80 -9.09
CA GLN A 55 24.23 -13.78 -8.09
C GLN A 55 24.07 -12.38 -8.71
N GLU A 56 24.82 -12.06 -9.77
CA GLU A 56 24.71 -10.79 -10.49
C GLU A 56 23.39 -10.73 -11.27
N GLU A 57 23.03 -11.81 -11.98
CA GLU A 57 21.75 -11.91 -12.70
C GLU A 57 20.55 -11.82 -11.75
N MET A 58 20.64 -12.46 -10.58
CA MET A 58 19.65 -12.38 -9.53
C MET A 58 19.51 -10.94 -9.01
N SER A 59 20.63 -10.28 -8.74
CA SER A 59 20.65 -8.89 -8.25
C SER A 59 20.09 -7.90 -9.27
N ALA A 60 20.41 -8.09 -10.55
CA ALA A 60 19.85 -7.31 -11.66
C ALA A 60 18.33 -7.51 -11.78
N SER A 61 17.87 -8.76 -11.70
CA SER A 61 16.45 -9.10 -11.75
C SER A 61 15.67 -8.50 -10.58
N PHE A 62 16.22 -8.56 -9.35
CA PHE A 62 15.63 -7.89 -8.20
C PHE A 62 15.55 -6.38 -8.37
N LYS A 63 16.52 -5.75 -9.02
CA LYS A 63 16.46 -4.31 -9.32
C LYS A 63 15.29 -3.99 -10.25
N VAL A 64 15.13 -4.74 -11.34
CA VAL A 64 14.02 -4.57 -12.29
C VAL A 64 12.67 -4.70 -11.59
N ILE A 65 12.47 -5.77 -10.80
CA ILE A 65 11.21 -5.99 -10.08
C ILE A 65 10.94 -4.86 -9.07
N ARG A 66 11.97 -4.39 -8.34
CA ARG A 66 11.81 -3.24 -7.43
C ARG A 66 11.37 -1.97 -8.16
N GLU A 67 11.95 -1.69 -9.33
CA GLU A 67 11.57 -0.52 -10.13
C GLU A 67 10.12 -0.62 -10.62
N ILE A 68 9.68 -1.80 -11.07
CA ILE A 68 8.28 -2.04 -11.45
C ILE A 68 7.35 -1.82 -10.24
N MET A 69 7.68 -2.39 -9.08
CA MET A 69 6.87 -2.22 -7.86
C MET A 69 6.81 -0.75 -7.41
N GLN A 70 7.90 0.00 -7.53
CA GLN A 70 7.92 1.42 -7.23
C GLN A 70 7.04 2.22 -8.21
N ALA A 71 7.10 1.90 -9.50
CA ALA A 71 6.26 2.53 -10.51
C ALA A 71 4.77 2.23 -10.27
N GLU A 72 4.41 0.98 -9.94
CA GLU A 72 3.04 0.62 -9.59
C GLU A 72 2.56 1.30 -8.31
N ALA A 73 3.41 1.41 -7.29
CA ALA A 73 3.08 2.12 -6.05
C ALA A 73 2.87 3.63 -6.31
N ALA A 74 3.72 4.24 -7.14
CA ALA A 74 3.56 5.63 -7.56
C ALA A 74 2.28 5.83 -8.36
N ALA A 75 1.98 4.94 -9.32
CA ALA A 75 0.75 4.99 -10.10
C ALA A 75 -0.51 4.80 -9.23
N LYS A 76 -0.45 3.91 -8.22
CA LYS A 76 -1.53 3.76 -7.23
C LYS A 76 -1.68 5.02 -6.37
N ALA A 77 -0.59 5.65 -5.96
CA ALA A 77 -0.62 6.90 -5.20
C ALA A 77 -1.18 8.06 -6.05
N GLU A 78 -0.82 8.13 -7.32
CA GLU A 78 -1.35 9.10 -8.27
C GLU A 78 -2.85 8.85 -8.55
N ALA A 79 -3.25 7.60 -8.73
CA ALA A 79 -4.65 7.23 -8.89
C ALA A 79 -5.48 7.55 -7.63
N ALA A 80 -4.94 7.26 -6.44
CA ALA A 80 -5.56 7.61 -5.16
C ALA A 80 -5.64 9.14 -4.97
N ALA A 81 -4.64 9.89 -5.45
CA ALA A 81 -4.70 11.35 -5.48
C ALA A 81 -5.73 11.86 -6.51
N GLY A 82 -5.98 11.11 -7.59
CA GLY A 82 -6.97 11.43 -8.62
C GLY A 82 -8.38 11.62 -8.05
N GLU A 83 -8.83 10.74 -7.16
CA GLU A 83 -10.12 10.89 -6.49
C GLU A 83 -10.17 12.13 -5.61
N GLY A 84 -9.09 12.43 -4.87
CA GLY A 84 -8.97 13.65 -4.07
C GLY A 84 -8.95 14.93 -4.91
N LEU A 85 -8.26 14.91 -6.06
CA LEU A 85 -8.22 16.03 -7.00
C LEU A 85 -9.58 16.26 -7.67
N ALA A 86 -10.27 15.19 -8.07
CA ALA A 86 -11.62 15.26 -8.60
C ALA A 86 -12.60 15.81 -7.56
N PHE A 87 -12.55 15.30 -6.33
CA PHE A 87 -13.33 15.81 -5.21
C PHE A 87 -13.07 17.30 -4.98
N MET A 88 -11.80 17.74 -4.92
CA MET A 88 -11.46 19.15 -4.77
C MET A 88 -11.95 20.00 -5.95
N ALA A 89 -11.83 19.51 -7.19
CA ALA A 89 -12.30 20.23 -8.37
C ALA A 89 -13.82 20.40 -8.39
N ASP A 90 -14.57 19.38 -7.96
CA ASP A 90 -16.04 19.46 -7.87
C ASP A 90 -16.50 20.24 -6.64
N ASN A 91 -15.81 20.10 -5.51
CA ASN A 91 -16.09 20.86 -4.31
C ASN A 91 -15.88 22.37 -4.51
N ALA A 92 -14.86 22.78 -5.27
CA ALA A 92 -14.63 24.18 -5.64
C ALA A 92 -15.81 24.83 -6.40
N LYS A 93 -16.66 24.03 -7.07
CA LYS A 93 -17.81 24.51 -7.83
C LYS A 93 -19.06 24.68 -6.97
N ARG A 94 -19.07 24.16 -5.73
CA ARG A 94 -20.22 24.25 -4.84
C ARG A 94 -20.39 25.68 -4.34
N ASP A 95 -21.65 26.10 -4.22
CA ASP A 95 -21.98 27.40 -3.65
C ASP A 95 -21.47 27.49 -2.20
N GLY A 96 -20.92 28.65 -1.84
CA GLY A 96 -20.37 28.92 -0.50
C GLY A 96 -18.90 28.51 -0.32
N ILE A 97 -18.32 27.75 -1.25
CA ILE A 97 -16.90 27.36 -1.19
C ILE A 97 -16.00 28.51 -1.64
N THR A 98 -15.02 28.84 -0.82
CA THR A 98 -13.93 29.76 -1.15
C THR A 98 -12.62 28.98 -1.26
N THR A 99 -11.92 29.13 -2.39
CA THR A 99 -10.60 28.52 -2.62
C THR A 99 -9.51 29.56 -2.40
N LEU A 100 -8.54 29.25 -1.53
CA LEU A 100 -7.35 30.08 -1.29
C LEU A 100 -6.25 29.79 -2.33
N ALA A 101 -5.30 30.72 -2.45
CA ALA A 101 -4.13 30.55 -3.32
C ALA A 101 -3.25 29.33 -2.94
N SER A 102 -3.34 28.84 -1.70
CA SER A 102 -2.69 27.61 -1.25
C SER A 102 -3.38 26.34 -1.74
N GLY A 103 -4.55 26.43 -2.37
CA GLY A 103 -5.41 25.29 -2.73
C GLY A 103 -6.38 24.88 -1.63
N LEU A 104 -6.28 25.44 -0.42
CA LEU A 104 -7.23 25.16 0.66
C LEU A 104 -8.63 25.68 0.29
N GLN A 105 -9.63 24.83 0.46
CA GLN A 105 -11.04 25.16 0.27
C GLN A 105 -11.74 25.21 1.62
N PHE A 106 -12.60 26.20 1.83
CA PHE A 106 -13.43 26.28 3.03
C PHE A 106 -14.81 26.84 2.71
N GLU A 107 -15.77 26.49 3.56
CA GLU A 107 -17.14 27.02 3.55
C GLU A 107 -17.40 27.63 4.93
N VAL A 108 -17.93 28.86 4.98
CA VAL A 108 -18.33 29.47 6.25
C VAL A 108 -19.80 29.17 6.47
N LEU A 109 -20.10 28.20 7.34
CA LEU A 109 -21.48 27.84 7.68
C LEU A 109 -22.13 28.92 8.57
N THR A 110 -21.40 29.37 9.58
CA THR A 110 -21.83 30.43 10.50
C THR A 110 -20.65 31.36 10.76
N GLN A 111 -20.83 32.65 10.43
CA GLN A 111 -19.80 33.65 10.67
C GLN A 111 -19.79 34.06 12.16
N GLY A 112 -18.63 33.94 12.81
CA GLY A 112 -18.41 34.47 14.15
C GLY A 112 -18.06 35.96 14.13
N GLU A 113 -18.36 36.65 15.23
CA GLU A 113 -18.10 38.09 15.40
C GLU A 113 -16.84 38.39 16.26
N GLY A 114 -16.17 37.35 16.74
CA GLY A 114 -14.98 37.46 17.58
C GLY A 114 -13.71 37.86 16.82
N ALA A 115 -12.63 38.10 17.57
CA ALA A 115 -11.31 38.32 17.00
C ALA A 115 -10.84 37.08 16.20
N LYS A 116 -10.23 37.32 15.03
CA LYS A 116 -9.59 36.26 14.25
C LYS A 116 -8.28 35.84 14.94
N PRO A 117 -8.02 34.54 15.12
CA PRO A 117 -6.79 34.09 15.75
C PRO A 117 -5.57 34.42 14.89
N THR A 118 -4.47 34.71 15.55
CA THR A 118 -3.13 34.89 15.01
C THR A 118 -2.33 33.59 15.09
N ARG A 119 -1.08 33.59 14.60
CA ARG A 119 -0.22 32.40 14.63
C ARG A 119 0.23 32.02 16.04
N GLU A 120 0.29 32.98 16.97
CA GLU A 120 0.73 32.72 18.35
C GLU A 120 -0.41 32.28 19.28
N ASP A 121 -1.67 32.39 18.82
CA ASP A 121 -2.84 32.11 19.65
C ASP A 121 -3.10 30.61 19.83
N GLN A 122 -3.63 30.25 20.99
CA GLN A 122 -4.18 28.92 21.24
C GLN A 122 -5.70 28.95 21.02
N VAL A 123 -6.19 28.01 20.23
CA VAL A 123 -7.62 27.87 19.93
C VAL A 123 -8.20 26.62 20.57
N ARG A 124 -9.47 26.68 20.95
CA ARG A 124 -10.25 25.50 21.40
C ARG A 124 -11.35 25.24 20.40
N THR A 125 -11.37 24.04 19.83
CA THR A 125 -12.34 23.65 18.79
C THR A 125 -13.03 22.34 19.13
N HIS A 126 -14.25 22.19 18.59
CA HIS A 126 -14.88 20.90 18.41
C HIS A 126 -14.84 20.61 16.91
N TYR A 127 -14.28 19.47 16.51
CA TYR A 127 -14.12 19.13 15.10
C TYR A 127 -14.49 17.67 14.83
N HIS A 128 -14.79 17.40 13.56
CA HIS A 128 -15.01 16.06 13.04
C HIS A 128 -14.24 15.95 11.71
N GLY A 129 -13.33 15.00 11.62
CA GLY A 129 -12.56 14.72 10.41
C GLY A 129 -13.12 13.50 9.70
N THR A 130 -13.16 13.55 8.38
CA THR A 130 -13.50 12.40 7.52
C THR A 130 -12.58 12.38 6.30
N LEU A 131 -12.33 11.19 5.76
CA LEU A 131 -11.80 11.01 4.42
C LEU A 131 -12.89 11.30 3.37
N ILE A 132 -12.50 11.46 2.10
CA ILE A 132 -13.43 11.72 0.99
C ILE A 132 -14.44 10.58 0.76
N ASP A 133 -14.14 9.38 1.26
CA ASP A 133 -15.04 8.22 1.24
C ASP A 133 -16.02 8.16 2.44
N GLY A 134 -15.92 9.13 3.37
CA GLY A 134 -16.76 9.22 4.57
C GLY A 134 -16.23 8.45 5.79
N THR A 135 -15.07 7.79 5.68
CA THR A 135 -14.39 7.16 6.83
C THR A 135 -13.96 8.23 7.85
N VAL A 136 -14.29 8.00 9.13
CA VAL A 136 -13.98 8.91 10.27
C VAL A 136 -12.67 8.53 10.94
#